data_AF-A0A6C2UAH1-F1
#
_entry.id   AF-A0A6C2UAH1-F1
#
_cell.length_a   1.000
_cell.length_b   1.000
_cell.length_c   1.000
_cell.angle_alpha   90.00
_cell.angle_beta   90.00
_cell.angle_gamma   90.00
#
_symmetry.space_group_name_H-M   'P 1'
#
loop_
_entity.id
_entity.type
_entity.pdbx_description
1 polymer ?
#
loop_
_entity_poly.entity_id
_entity_poly.type
_entity_poly.pdbx_seq_one_letter_code
_entity_poly.pdbx_strand_id
1 'polypeptide(L)' 'MKMVPKRKEGQAMTEYLIIVVLVAMAALVIFGLFGDTIQKKLGGAVDELEGDSTGSESVRSSKSYLQDLGSSEDD' A
#
# COMPACT_ATOMS: atom_id res chain seq x y z
N MET A 1 -54.52 -10.16 -16.62
CA MET A 1 -53.80 -8.86 -16.73
C MET A 1 -52.55 -8.92 -15.88
N LYS A 2 -51.37 -8.77 -16.48
CA LYS A 2 -50.07 -8.84 -15.77
C LYS A 2 -49.72 -7.42 -15.31
N MET A 3 -49.75 -7.18 -14.00
CA MET A 3 -49.35 -5.89 -13.43
C MET A 3 -47.83 -5.74 -13.56
N VAL A 4 -47.40 -4.74 -14.33
CA VAL A 4 -45.99 -4.35 -14.39
C VAL A 4 -45.74 -3.37 -13.24
N PRO A 5 -44.80 -3.64 -12.32
CA PRO A 5 -44.49 -2.71 -11.24
C PRO A 5 -43.92 -1.42 -11.81
N LYS A 6 -44.50 -0.27 -11.42
CA LYS A 6 -44.00 1.06 -11.80
C LYS A 6 -42.63 1.26 -11.16
N ARG A 7 -41.60 1.49 -11.99
CA ARG A 7 -40.28 1.91 -11.54
C ARG A 7 -40.43 3.30 -10.89
N LYS A 8 -40.04 3.43 -9.62
CA LYS A 8 -40.04 4.74 -8.95
C LYS A 8 -38.82 5.54 -9.42
N GLU A 9 -39.03 6.39 -10.41
CA GLU A 9 -38.01 7.36 -10.83
C GLU A 9 -37.80 8.36 -9.68
N GLY A 10 -36.55 8.45 -9.20
CA GLY A 10 -36.15 9.27 -8.05
C GLY A 10 -35.88 8.52 -6.75
N GLN A 11 -36.32 7.27 -6.59
CA GLN A 11 -36.07 6.48 -5.37
C GLN A 11 -34.59 6.05 -5.24
N ALA A 12 -33.86 5.97 -6.36
CA ALA A 12 -32.48 5.53 -6.39
C ALA A 12 -31.45 6.56 -5.88
N MET A 13 -31.61 7.85 -6.19
CA MET A 13 -30.52 8.82 -6.03
C MET A 13 -30.15 9.06 -4.56
N THR A 14 -31.14 9.31 -3.71
CA THR A 14 -30.90 9.58 -2.28
C THR A 14 -30.64 8.32 -1.48
N GLU A 15 -31.29 7.20 -1.83
CA GLU A 15 -31.07 5.92 -1.13
C GLU A 15 -29.64 5.41 -1.33
N TYR A 16 -29.12 5.47 -2.56
CA TYR A 16 -27.72 5.14 -2.82
C TYR A 16 -26.77 6.13 -2.15
N LEU A 17 -27.11 7.43 -2.14
CA LEU A 17 -26.29 8.43 -1.45
C LEU A 17 -26.19 8.15 0.06
N ILE A 18 -27.31 7.81 0.70
CA ILE A 18 -27.34 7.47 2.14
C ILE A 18 -26.46 6.25 2.41
N ILE A 19 -26.59 5.19 1.62
CA ILE A 19 -25.75 3.99 1.78
C ILE A 19 -24.27 4.32 1.58
N VAL A 20 -23.93 5.14 0.57
CA VAL A 20 -22.54 5.58 0.32
C VAL A 20 -21.99 6.36 1.52
N VAL A 21 -22.75 7.29 2.08
CA VAL A 21 -22.34 8.05 3.26
C VAL A 21 -22.10 7.13 4.46
N LEU A 22 -22.98 6.15 4.69
CA LEU A 22 -22.81 5.18 5.77
C LEU A 22 -21.53 4.34 5.62
N VAL A 23 -21.25 3.86 4.40
CA VAL A 23 -20.03 3.11 4.11
C VAL A 23 -18.79 4.00 4.25
N ALA A 24 -18.83 5.24 3.77
CA ALA A 24 -17.72 6.18 3.87
C ALA A 24 -17.38 6.52 5.32
N MET A 25 -18.40 6.75 6.17
CA MET A 25 -18.18 6.98 7.60
C MET A 25 -17.55 5.76 8.28
N ALA A 26 -18.02 4.55 7.98
CA ALA A 26 -17.42 3.32 8.50
C ALA A 26 -15.96 3.18 8.06
N ALA A 27 -15.66 3.49 6.78
CA ALA A 27 -14.30 3.45 6.26
C ALA A 27 -13.38 4.45 6.99
N LEU A 28 -13.80 5.69 7.20
CA LEU A 28 -13.01 6.69 7.94
C LEU A 28 -12.63 6.20 9.34
N VAL A 29 -13.56 5.56 10.05
CA VAL A 29 -13.30 4.98 11.38
C VAL A 29 -12.29 3.84 11.29
N ILE A 30 -12.46 2.92 10.33
CA ILE A 30 -11.52 1.80 10.14
C ILE A 30 -10.12 2.32 9.78
N PHE A 31 -10.01 3.26 8.85
CA PHE A 31 -8.73 3.86 8.47
C PHE A 31 -8.07 4.62 9.63
N GLY A 32 -8.85 5.29 10.48
CA GLY A 32 -8.34 5.95 11.68
C GLY A 32 -7.82 4.97 12.74
N LEU A 33 -8.52 3.85 12.97
CA LEU A 33 -8.14 2.86 13.99
C LEU A 33 -7.03 1.91 13.54
N PHE A 34 -7.03 1.53 12.26
CA PHE A 34 -6.11 0.54 11.71
C PHE A 34 -4.96 1.14 10.89
N GLY A 35 -4.96 2.45 10.63
CA GLY A 35 -3.93 3.13 9.83
C GLY A 35 -2.51 2.89 10.34
N ASP A 36 -2.28 3.14 11.63
CA ASP A 36 -0.97 2.92 12.25
C ASP A 36 -0.52 1.45 12.19
N THR A 37 -1.45 0.52 12.32
CA THR A 37 -1.15 -0.92 12.29
C THR A 37 -0.81 -1.37 10.87
N ILE A 38 -1.54 -0.89 9.87
CA ILE A 38 -1.25 -1.14 8.46
C ILE A 38 0.10 -0.51 8.09
N GLN A 39 0.37 0.72 8.51
CA GLN A 39 1.65 1.39 8.27
C GLN A 39 2.81 0.64 8.90
N LYS A 40 2.70 0.18 10.16
CA LYS A 40 3.75 -0.60 10.83
C LYS A 40 4.03 -1.92 10.14
N LYS A 41 2.98 -2.64 9.73
CA LYS A 41 3.11 -3.91 9.00
C LYS A 41 3.68 -3.71 7.60
N LEU A 42 3.26 -2.66 6.89
CA LEU A 42 3.80 -2.31 5.58
C LEU A 42 5.25 -1.84 5.69
N GLY A 43 5.58 -1.05 6.70
CA GLY A 43 6.95 -0.63 6.99
C GLY A 43 7.86 -1.82 7.27
N GLY A 44 7.43 -2.77 8.11
CA GLY A 44 8.17 -4.00 8.35
C GLY A 44 8.28 -4.90 7.11
N ALA A 45 7.22 -5.01 6.31
CA ALA A 45 7.26 -5.78 5.06
C ALA A 45 8.15 -5.13 4.00
N VAL A 46 8.19 -3.79 3.93
CA VAL A 46 9.13 -3.03 3.10
C VAL A 46 10.54 -3.19 3.62
N ASP A 47 10.77 -3.10 4.92
CA ASP A 47 12.09 -3.31 5.54
C ASP A 47 12.59 -4.75 5.39
N GLU A 48 11.68 -5.73 5.29
CA GLU A 48 12.01 -7.14 5.01
C GLU A 48 12.28 -7.38 3.51
N LEU A 49 11.49 -6.77 2.61
CA LEU A 49 11.78 -6.75 1.17
C LEU A 49 13.08 -5.99 0.85
N GLU A 50 13.31 -4.90 1.54
CA GLU A 50 14.53 -4.10 1.47
C GLU A 50 15.65 -4.82 2.22
N GLY A 51 15.39 -5.64 3.23
CA GLY A 51 16.37 -6.57 3.83
C GLY A 51 16.93 -7.58 2.82
N ASP A 52 16.10 -8.00 1.85
CA ASP A 52 16.52 -8.81 0.70
C ASP A 52 17.17 -7.96 -0.42
N SER A 53 16.96 -6.64 -0.41
CA SER A 53 17.46 -5.69 -1.42
C SER A 53 18.57 -4.74 -0.91
N THR A 54 18.90 -4.74 0.38
CA THR A 54 19.80 -3.79 1.03
C THR A 54 21.19 -4.29 0.77
N GLY A 55 21.69 -3.87 -0.38
CA GLY A 55 23.11 -3.80 -0.68
C GLY A 55 23.88 -2.86 0.26
N SER A 56 23.63 -2.85 1.57
CA SER A 56 24.52 -2.20 2.54
C SER A 56 25.71 -3.11 2.89
N GLU A 57 25.52 -4.43 2.88
CA GLU A 57 26.64 -5.39 2.82
C GLU A 57 27.21 -5.49 1.39
N SER A 58 26.36 -5.48 0.36
CA SER A 58 26.81 -5.56 -1.04
C SER A 58 27.60 -4.34 -1.48
N VAL A 59 27.30 -3.12 -1.02
CA VAL A 59 28.07 -1.91 -1.36
C VAL A 59 29.43 -1.89 -0.67
N ARG A 60 29.56 -2.39 0.57
CA ARG A 60 30.88 -2.55 1.22
C ARG A 60 31.71 -3.62 0.50
N SER A 61 31.09 -4.74 0.17
CA SER A 61 31.71 -5.84 -0.58
C SER A 61 32.17 -5.41 -1.98
N SER A 62 31.29 -4.77 -2.75
CA SER A 62 31.63 -4.21 -4.07
C SER A 62 32.71 -3.13 -3.99
N LYS A 63 32.71 -2.28 -2.97
CA LYS A 63 33.76 -1.26 -2.80
C LYS A 63 35.12 -1.88 -2.51
N SER A 64 35.20 -2.95 -1.71
CA SER A 64 36.46 -3.65 -1.46
C SER A 64 36.99 -4.37 -2.71
N TYR A 65 36.13 -4.98 -3.53
CA TYR A 65 36.56 -5.62 -4.78
C TYR A 65 37.09 -4.61 -5.80
N LEU A 66 36.47 -3.43 -5.89
CA LEU A 66 36.95 -2.37 -6.79
C LEU A 66 38.24 -1.71 -6.29
N GLN A 67 38.44 -1.62 -4.97
CA GLN A 67 39.66 -1.08 -4.38
C GLN A 67 40.86 -2.03 -4.51
N ASP A 68 40.62 -3.34 -4.47
CA ASP A 68 41.63 -4.39 -4.66
C ASP A 68 42.16 -4.41 -6.11
N LEU A 69 41.26 -4.33 -7.11
CA LEU A 69 41.66 -4.22 -8.52
C LEU A 69 42.45 -2.92 -8.79
N GLY A 70 41.98 -1.78 -8.28
CA GLY A 70 42.67 -0.50 -8.47
C GLY A 70 44.03 -0.38 -7.77
N SER A 71 44.33 -1.25 -6.79
CA SER A 71 45.64 -1.27 -6.12
C SER A 71 46.66 -2.19 -6.82
N SER A 72 46.23 -2.98 -7.81
CA SER A 72 47.09 -3.93 -8.53
C SER A 72 47.69 -3.39 -9.84
N GLU A 73 47.47 -2.11 -10.16
CA GLU A 73 47.94 -1.46 -11.40
C GLU A 73 49.11 -0.46 -11.19
N ASP A 74 49.63 -0.33 -9.97
CA ASP A 74 50.71 0.63 -9.62
C ASP A 74 52.08 0.00 -9.24
N ASP A 75 52.31 -1.30 -9.49
CA ASP A 75 53.63 -1.97 -9.37
C ASP A 75 54.18 -2.47 -10.74
#